data_AF-A0A932LQI6-F1
#
_entry.id   AF-A0A932LQI6-F1
#
_cell.length_a   1.000
_cell.length_b   1.000
_cell.length_c   1.000
_cell.angle_alpha   90.00
_cell.angle_beta   90.00
_cell.angle_gamma   90.00
#
_symmetry.space_group_name_H-M   'P 1'
#
loop_
_entity.id
_entity.type
_entity.pdbx_description
1 polymer ?
#
loop_
_entity_poly.entity_id
_entity_poly.type
_entity_poly.pdbx_seq_one_letter_code
_entity_poly.pdbx_strand_id
1 'polypeptide(L)'
;MFTRSSKRLWLVVVLGLASLATAQTLTPAEIKEPQMRALQEKYFQQLQTAGAEIQGHIFPYAFYFSRVLDLELAQQEHADQRSLRFDNYSGLTVVELTGNYFASYSGDMVDKSHRALRTFQDVMMPIVDIAVHELKDIPEIEGFAMEISHHVRGKAMGMKMERPENLVFVLPKDAALRLVNGKTENDRQAAVLDGQFFINGEPFVLYLSDRAAQEAARIDAQNQDPAASRDSSRKSKSSKAAESTAAPRAFPRMTPPEPPPAPPRDTSAEALAKTQASYQKVTDLVVKEIDAQAHFVAYAPPAMVAFRKGAYLEFSVTTTLPAAAAGSRYKMAALAFDDHIGHLLRPVMAYYKGELDFDGIAFSTTIHLQDKVPASQGNEAVEFFFPTTALRCYEAYDCTGQQLIDQASVLINGERVSLDLQGAEAGNR
;
A
#
# COMPACT_ATOMS: atom_id res chain seq x y z
N MET A 1 -74.00 -8.43 -48.29
CA MET A 1 -73.26 -7.14 -48.24
C MET A 1 -73.18 -6.71 -46.78
N PHE A 2 -72.06 -6.15 -46.31
CA PHE A 2 -71.79 -5.71 -44.91
C PHE A 2 -71.81 -6.83 -43.82
N THR A 3 -70.66 -7.41 -43.46
CA THR A 3 -69.67 -6.98 -42.44
C THR A 3 -70.10 -7.14 -40.97
N ARG A 4 -69.33 -7.93 -40.20
CA ARG A 4 -68.96 -7.52 -38.83
C ARG A 4 -67.58 -8.05 -38.43
N SER A 5 -66.79 -7.16 -37.84
CA SER A 5 -65.40 -7.38 -37.46
C SER A 5 -65.29 -7.95 -36.04
N SER A 6 -64.36 -8.89 -35.82
CA SER A 6 -63.88 -9.27 -34.49
C SER A 6 -62.36 -9.15 -34.42
N LYS A 7 -61.85 -7.90 -34.33
CA LYS A 7 -60.43 -7.66 -33.99
C LYS A 7 -60.19 -8.09 -32.54
N ARG A 8 -59.49 -9.21 -32.33
CA ARG A 8 -58.93 -9.55 -31.02
C ARG A 8 -57.68 -8.70 -30.79
N LEU A 9 -57.76 -7.81 -29.81
CA LEU A 9 -56.63 -6.99 -29.37
C LEU A 9 -55.70 -7.86 -28.52
N TRP A 10 -54.55 -8.26 -29.08
CA TRP A 10 -53.47 -8.86 -28.29
C TRP A 10 -52.61 -7.75 -27.71
N LEU A 11 -52.74 -7.54 -26.41
CA LEU A 11 -51.97 -6.56 -25.65
C LEU A 11 -50.67 -7.25 -25.20
N VAL A 12 -49.62 -7.14 -26.03
CA VAL A 12 -48.29 -7.66 -25.69
C VAL A 12 -47.66 -6.73 -24.65
N VAL A 13 -47.75 -7.13 -23.39
CA VAL A 13 -47.00 -6.49 -22.30
C VAL A 13 -45.53 -6.89 -22.45
N VAL A 14 -44.74 -6.01 -23.08
CA VAL A 14 -43.28 -6.10 -23.04
C VAL A 14 -42.85 -5.68 -21.63
N LEU A 15 -42.78 -6.66 -20.73
CA LEU A 15 -42.04 -6.53 -19.47
C LEU A 15 -40.57 -6.43 -19.83
N GLY A 16 -40.10 -5.19 -20.00
CA GLY A 16 -38.68 -4.90 -20.09
C GLY A 16 -38.01 -5.34 -18.80
N LEU A 17 -37.22 -6.42 -18.89
CA LEU A 17 -36.20 -6.73 -17.89
C LEU A 17 -35.15 -5.63 -17.97
N ALA A 18 -35.43 -4.51 -17.30
CA ALA A 18 -34.38 -3.58 -16.91
C ALA A 18 -33.48 -4.35 -15.95
N SER A 19 -32.32 -4.74 -16.44
CA SER A 19 -31.23 -5.25 -15.61
C SER A 19 -31.07 -4.27 -14.45
N LEU A 20 -31.26 -4.75 -13.22
CA LEU A 20 -30.94 -3.98 -12.03
C LEU A 20 -29.41 -3.89 -11.96
N ALA A 21 -28.85 -2.96 -12.73
CA ALA A 21 -27.46 -2.56 -12.59
C ALA A 21 -27.29 -2.13 -11.13
N THR A 22 -26.43 -2.83 -10.39
CA THR A 22 -26.00 -2.36 -9.09
C THR A 22 -25.36 -1.00 -9.30
N ALA A 23 -25.83 0.01 -8.59
CA ALA A 23 -25.16 1.29 -8.60
C ALA A 23 -23.81 1.08 -7.92
N GLN A 24 -22.70 1.35 -8.60
CA GLN A 24 -21.35 1.09 -8.06
C GLN A 24 -20.87 2.21 -7.11
N THR A 25 -21.75 3.18 -6.85
CA THR A 25 -21.55 4.33 -5.97
C THR A 25 -22.02 4.03 -4.55
N LEU A 26 -21.20 4.34 -3.54
CA LEU A 26 -21.56 4.20 -2.13
C LEU A 26 -22.72 5.15 -1.76
N THR A 27 -23.70 4.69 -0.98
CA THR A 27 -24.83 5.58 -0.63
C THR A 27 -24.36 6.65 0.36
N PRO A 28 -24.86 7.90 0.30
CA PRO A 28 -24.35 8.96 1.17
C PRO A 28 -24.55 8.68 2.66
N ALA A 29 -25.59 7.92 3.03
CA ALA A 29 -25.85 7.51 4.41
C ALA A 29 -24.72 6.62 5.02
N GLU A 30 -23.91 5.98 4.18
CA GLU A 30 -22.77 5.15 4.61
C GLU A 30 -21.47 5.96 4.80
N ILE A 31 -21.44 7.23 4.36
CA ILE A 31 -20.28 8.11 4.54
C ILE A 31 -20.32 8.78 5.91
N LYS A 32 -19.27 8.53 6.69
CA LYS A 32 -19.12 9.01 8.07
C LYS A 32 -18.83 10.50 8.14
N GLU A 33 -17.99 11.00 7.24
CA GLU A 33 -17.56 12.40 7.25
C GLU A 33 -18.65 13.33 6.71
N PRO A 34 -19.10 14.35 7.48
CA PRO A 34 -20.21 15.21 7.06
C PRO A 34 -19.96 15.97 5.76
N GLN A 35 -18.71 16.38 5.49
CA GLN A 35 -18.33 17.10 4.27
C GLN A 35 -18.38 16.17 3.04
N MET A 36 -17.72 15.01 3.11
CA MET A 36 -17.74 14.02 2.02
C MET A 36 -19.15 13.49 1.77
N ARG A 37 -19.96 13.30 2.83
CA ARG A 37 -21.38 12.94 2.67
C ARG A 37 -22.15 14.02 1.91
N ALA A 38 -21.98 15.30 2.23
CA ALA A 38 -22.66 16.39 1.53
C ALA A 38 -22.26 16.46 0.04
N LEU A 39 -20.99 16.20 -0.29
CA LEU A 39 -20.53 16.08 -1.68
C LEU A 39 -21.13 14.86 -2.38
N GLN A 40 -21.16 13.71 -1.71
CA GLN A 40 -21.79 12.48 -2.21
C GLN A 40 -23.29 12.68 -2.47
N GLU A 41 -24.03 13.36 -1.58
CA GLU A 41 -25.45 13.71 -1.78
C GLU A 41 -25.63 14.65 -2.99
N LYS A 42 -24.78 15.68 -3.10
CA LYS A 42 -24.84 16.71 -4.14
C LYS A 42 -24.52 16.17 -5.54
N TYR A 43 -23.60 15.22 -5.64
CA TYR A 43 -23.05 14.70 -6.91
C TYR A 43 -23.33 13.21 -7.15
N PHE A 44 -24.27 12.62 -6.40
CA PHE A 44 -24.58 11.19 -6.46
C PHE A 44 -24.88 10.70 -7.87
N GLN A 45 -25.62 11.50 -8.65
CA GLN A 45 -26.03 11.12 -10.00
C GLN A 45 -24.84 11.07 -10.98
N GLN A 46 -23.90 12.01 -10.87
CA GLN A 46 -22.68 12.05 -11.68
C GLN A 46 -21.76 10.88 -11.34
N LEU A 47 -21.62 10.55 -10.05
CA LEU A 47 -20.89 9.35 -9.63
C LEU A 47 -21.56 8.07 -10.13
N GLN A 48 -22.90 8.01 -10.17
CA GLN A 48 -23.60 6.86 -10.76
C GLN A 48 -23.36 6.74 -12.27
N THR A 49 -23.33 7.85 -13.01
CA THR A 49 -22.98 7.83 -14.44
C THR A 49 -21.56 7.32 -14.65
N ALA A 50 -20.57 7.92 -13.98
CA ALA A 50 -19.17 7.48 -14.08
C ALA A 50 -19.01 6.01 -13.67
N GLY A 51 -19.65 5.57 -12.58
CA GLY A 51 -19.65 4.18 -12.15
C GLY A 51 -20.28 3.22 -13.16
N ALA A 52 -21.35 3.62 -13.84
CA ALA A 52 -22.00 2.82 -14.89
C ALA A 52 -21.16 2.74 -16.17
N GLU A 53 -20.48 3.82 -16.56
CA GLU A 53 -19.58 3.83 -17.72
C GLU A 53 -18.33 2.97 -17.47
N ILE A 54 -17.72 3.09 -16.29
CA ILE A 54 -16.61 2.21 -15.87
C ILE A 54 -17.08 0.75 -15.83
N GLN A 55 -18.26 0.45 -15.29
CA GLN A 55 -18.81 -0.92 -15.27
C GLN A 55 -19.12 -1.47 -16.67
N GLY A 56 -19.38 -0.58 -17.64
CA GLY A 56 -19.57 -0.92 -19.06
C GLY A 56 -18.28 -1.02 -19.87
N HIS A 57 -17.13 -0.61 -19.32
CA HIS A 57 -15.84 -0.68 -20.00
C HIS A 57 -15.35 -2.13 -20.13
N ILE A 58 -14.77 -2.47 -21.28
CA ILE A 58 -14.25 -3.81 -21.56
C ILE A 58 -12.78 -3.88 -21.14
N PHE A 59 -12.54 -4.39 -19.94
CA PHE A 59 -11.19 -4.67 -19.43
C PHE A 59 -10.62 -6.00 -19.97
N PRO A 60 -9.29 -6.18 -20.07
CA PRO A 60 -8.67 -7.41 -20.62
C PRO A 60 -8.94 -8.67 -19.78
N TYR A 61 -9.13 -8.51 -18.47
CA TYR A 61 -9.65 -9.51 -17.54
C TYR A 61 -10.82 -8.91 -16.77
N ALA A 62 -11.61 -9.74 -16.08
CA ALA A 62 -12.75 -9.25 -15.31
C ALA A 62 -12.30 -8.21 -14.26
N PHE A 63 -13.01 -7.09 -14.21
CA PHE A 63 -12.84 -6.05 -13.20
C PHE A 63 -14.15 -5.90 -12.43
N TYR A 64 -14.04 -5.81 -11.11
CA TYR A 64 -15.17 -5.59 -10.23
C TYR A 64 -14.86 -4.45 -9.27
N PHE A 65 -15.81 -3.52 -9.14
CA PHE A 65 -15.84 -2.63 -7.99
C PHE A 65 -15.95 -3.47 -6.72
N SER A 66 -15.17 -3.13 -5.70
CA SER A 66 -15.23 -3.83 -4.42
C SER A 66 -14.71 -2.93 -3.31
N ARG A 67 -15.35 -2.99 -2.15
CA ARG A 67 -14.84 -2.36 -0.92
C ARG A 67 -13.85 -3.24 -0.15
N VAL A 68 -13.65 -4.47 -0.60
CA VAL A 68 -12.75 -5.46 -0.02
C VAL A 68 -11.86 -5.98 -1.13
N LEU A 69 -10.56 -5.77 -0.98
CA LEU A 69 -9.57 -6.24 -1.94
C LEU A 69 -9.27 -7.72 -1.75
N ASP A 70 -8.50 -8.28 -2.67
CA ASP A 70 -7.89 -9.62 -2.54
C ASP A 70 -8.93 -10.74 -2.43
N LEU A 71 -10.09 -10.54 -3.05
CA LEU A 71 -11.18 -11.52 -3.10
C LEU A 71 -11.01 -12.51 -4.24
N GLU A 72 -11.18 -13.79 -3.93
CA GLU A 72 -11.37 -14.83 -4.93
C GLU A 72 -12.66 -14.61 -5.74
N LEU A 73 -12.70 -15.05 -7.00
CA LEU A 73 -13.79 -14.71 -7.93
C LEU A 73 -15.18 -15.10 -7.38
N ALA A 74 -15.29 -16.28 -6.76
CA ALA A 74 -16.53 -16.77 -6.16
C ALA A 74 -16.99 -15.97 -4.92
N GLN A 75 -16.09 -15.20 -4.29
CA GLN A 75 -16.43 -14.26 -3.22
C GLN A 75 -16.81 -12.90 -3.83
N GLN A 76 -16.07 -12.45 -4.85
CA GLN A 76 -16.30 -11.19 -5.55
C GLN A 76 -17.68 -11.10 -6.22
N GLU A 77 -18.18 -12.19 -6.79
CA GLU A 77 -19.53 -12.27 -7.37
C GLU A 77 -20.66 -12.02 -6.36
N HIS A 78 -20.37 -12.04 -5.06
CA HIS A 78 -21.32 -11.82 -3.96
C HIS A 78 -20.94 -10.65 -3.05
N ALA A 79 -19.84 -9.94 -3.36
CA ALA A 79 -19.35 -8.80 -2.59
C ALA A 79 -20.12 -7.51 -2.89
N ASP A 80 -20.05 -6.55 -1.96
CA ASP A 80 -20.61 -5.21 -2.14
C ASP A 80 -19.78 -4.41 -3.16
N GLN A 81 -20.35 -4.20 -4.35
CA GLN A 81 -19.71 -3.50 -5.47
C GLN A 81 -19.87 -1.96 -5.40
N ARG A 82 -20.33 -1.42 -4.27
CA ARG A 82 -20.47 0.02 -4.03
C ARG A 82 -19.19 0.64 -3.49
N SER A 83 -18.17 0.82 -4.33
CA SER A 83 -16.86 1.35 -3.91
C SER A 83 -16.55 2.78 -4.38
N LEU A 84 -17.28 3.34 -5.34
CA LEU A 84 -17.05 4.71 -5.83
C LEU A 84 -17.62 5.76 -4.87
N ARG A 85 -16.79 6.67 -4.36
CA ARG A 85 -17.18 7.70 -3.37
C ARG A 85 -16.32 8.96 -3.38
N PHE A 86 -16.80 10.04 -2.76
CA PHE A 86 -15.94 11.10 -2.24
C PHE A 86 -15.23 10.65 -0.96
N ASP A 87 -13.95 10.96 -0.84
CA ASP A 87 -13.15 10.75 0.36
C ASP A 87 -12.08 11.85 0.53
N ASN A 88 -11.39 11.87 1.67
CA ASN A 88 -10.24 12.75 1.91
C ASN A 88 -8.92 11.98 1.86
N TYR A 89 -8.03 12.35 0.94
CA TYR A 89 -6.68 11.80 0.90
C TYR A 89 -5.63 12.90 1.16
N SER A 90 -4.94 12.80 2.29
CA SER A 90 -3.88 13.75 2.69
C SER A 90 -4.32 15.23 2.68
N GLY A 91 -5.59 15.50 3.00
CA GLY A 91 -6.19 16.83 2.95
C GLY A 91 -6.88 17.18 1.64
N LEU A 92 -6.64 16.44 0.55
CA LEU A 92 -7.30 16.63 -0.75
C LEU A 92 -8.67 15.94 -0.78
N THR A 93 -9.67 16.64 -1.30
CA THR A 93 -10.98 16.10 -1.63
C THR A 93 -10.86 15.29 -2.93
N VAL A 94 -10.99 13.96 -2.83
CA VAL A 94 -10.83 13.05 -3.97
C VAL A 94 -12.10 12.29 -4.28
N VAL A 95 -12.23 11.85 -5.53
CA VAL A 95 -13.12 10.74 -5.89
C VAL A 95 -12.30 9.45 -5.86
N GLU A 96 -12.66 8.56 -4.94
CA GLU A 96 -12.01 7.27 -4.69
C GLU A 96 -12.78 6.13 -5.37
N LEU A 97 -12.05 5.19 -5.97
CA LEU A 97 -12.57 3.92 -6.49
C LEU A 97 -11.67 2.75 -6.07
N THR A 98 -12.25 1.78 -5.35
CA THR A 98 -11.58 0.53 -4.95
C THR A 98 -12.09 -0.65 -5.81
N GLY A 99 -11.24 -1.59 -6.21
CA GLY A 99 -11.69 -2.75 -6.99
C GLY A 99 -10.68 -3.88 -7.20
N ASN A 100 -11.18 -5.02 -7.66
CA ASN A 100 -10.38 -6.22 -7.93
C ASN A 100 -10.32 -6.51 -9.43
N TYR A 101 -9.09 -6.64 -9.96
CA TYR A 101 -8.80 -6.96 -11.34
C TYR A 101 -8.23 -8.39 -11.45
N PHE A 102 -8.96 -9.27 -12.13
CA PHE A 102 -8.66 -10.72 -12.17
C PHE A 102 -7.55 -11.09 -13.18
N ALA A 103 -6.54 -10.22 -13.31
CA ALA A 103 -5.29 -10.57 -13.98
C ALA A 103 -4.36 -11.34 -13.01
N SER A 104 -3.77 -12.43 -13.50
CA SER A 104 -2.79 -13.23 -12.75
C SER A 104 -1.44 -13.27 -13.47
N TYR A 105 -0.56 -12.34 -13.09
CA TYR A 105 0.75 -12.18 -13.72
C TYR A 105 1.79 -13.14 -13.12
N SER A 106 2.69 -13.64 -13.97
CA SER A 106 3.77 -14.53 -13.54
C SER A 106 4.92 -13.74 -12.92
N GLY A 107 5.11 -13.84 -11.61
CA GLY A 107 6.21 -13.20 -10.89
C GLY A 107 7.60 -13.64 -11.40
N ASP A 108 7.72 -14.87 -11.91
CA ASP A 108 8.94 -15.41 -12.54
C ASP A 108 9.28 -14.74 -13.90
N MET A 109 8.31 -14.07 -14.56
CA MET A 109 8.42 -13.64 -15.98
C MET A 109 8.10 -12.16 -16.22
N VAL A 110 7.44 -11.50 -15.26
CA VAL A 110 7.01 -10.09 -15.34
C VAL A 110 7.36 -9.45 -14.00
N ASP A 111 8.29 -8.50 -13.99
CA ASP A 111 8.73 -7.81 -12.78
C ASP A 111 7.66 -6.85 -12.20
N LYS A 112 7.92 -6.33 -10.98
CA LYS A 112 7.02 -5.43 -10.24
C LYS A 112 6.63 -4.20 -11.07
N SER A 113 7.58 -3.61 -11.81
CA SER A 113 7.34 -2.41 -12.63
C SER A 113 6.45 -2.71 -13.83
N HIS A 114 6.71 -3.81 -14.53
CA HIS A 114 5.91 -4.24 -15.68
C HIS A 114 4.48 -4.66 -15.30
N ARG A 115 4.29 -5.33 -14.14
CA ARG A 115 2.95 -5.64 -13.62
C ARG A 115 2.18 -4.37 -13.24
N ALA A 116 2.85 -3.42 -12.59
CA ALA A 116 2.27 -2.15 -12.20
C ALA A 116 1.85 -1.31 -13.41
N LEU A 117 2.75 -1.16 -14.38
CA LEU A 117 2.48 -0.49 -15.64
C LEU A 117 1.32 -1.13 -16.40
N ARG A 118 1.26 -2.45 -16.43
CA ARG A 118 0.19 -3.16 -17.14
C ARG A 118 -1.16 -3.00 -16.47
N THR A 119 -1.25 -3.13 -15.15
CA THR A 119 -2.50 -2.85 -14.41
C THR A 119 -2.92 -1.40 -14.55
N PHE A 120 -1.96 -0.47 -14.56
CA PHE A 120 -2.23 0.93 -14.78
C PHE A 120 -2.82 1.20 -16.18
N GLN A 121 -2.21 0.64 -17.24
CA GLN A 121 -2.67 0.79 -18.61
C GLN A 121 -4.00 0.06 -18.88
N ASP A 122 -4.15 -1.16 -18.36
CA ASP A 122 -5.32 -2.01 -18.58
C ASP A 122 -6.56 -1.50 -17.82
N VAL A 123 -6.40 -0.90 -16.62
CA VAL A 123 -7.50 -0.59 -15.69
C VAL A 123 -7.52 0.87 -15.23
N MET A 124 -6.46 1.35 -14.57
CA MET A 124 -6.46 2.67 -13.93
C MET A 124 -6.59 3.83 -14.92
N MET A 125 -5.91 3.75 -16.06
CA MET A 125 -5.93 4.79 -17.08
C MET A 125 -7.31 4.92 -17.76
N PRO A 126 -8.00 3.84 -18.19
CA PRO A 126 -9.40 3.90 -18.61
C PRO A 126 -10.34 4.48 -17.56
N ILE A 127 -10.17 4.12 -16.27
CA ILE A 127 -10.99 4.67 -15.18
C ILE A 127 -10.77 6.17 -15.02
N VAL A 128 -9.52 6.65 -15.09
CA VAL A 128 -9.21 8.09 -15.03
C VAL A 128 -9.77 8.83 -16.23
N ASP A 129 -9.72 8.26 -17.44
CA ASP A 129 -10.30 8.87 -18.64
C ASP A 129 -11.81 9.12 -18.48
N ILE A 130 -12.55 8.10 -18.04
CA ILE A 130 -14.01 8.19 -17.77
C ILE A 130 -14.29 9.16 -16.61
N ALA A 131 -13.58 9.03 -15.48
CA ALA A 131 -13.79 9.88 -14.31
C ALA A 131 -13.47 11.36 -14.61
N VAL A 132 -12.44 11.65 -15.40
CA VAL A 132 -12.13 13.01 -15.86
C VAL A 132 -13.18 13.50 -16.86
N HIS A 133 -13.69 12.65 -17.76
CA HIS A 133 -14.76 13.04 -18.68
C HIS A 133 -16.01 13.52 -17.93
N GLU A 134 -16.49 12.71 -16.98
CA GLU A 134 -17.75 12.94 -16.25
C GLU A 134 -17.64 13.95 -15.10
N LEU A 135 -16.49 14.04 -14.42
CA LEU A 135 -16.39 14.73 -13.12
C LEU A 135 -15.51 16.00 -13.15
N LYS A 136 -14.82 16.30 -14.27
CA LYS A 136 -13.94 17.49 -14.38
C LYS A 136 -14.59 18.83 -14.02
N ASP A 137 -15.89 18.98 -14.25
CA ASP A 137 -16.58 20.26 -14.05
C ASP A 137 -17.07 20.46 -12.60
N ILE A 138 -16.86 19.48 -11.70
CA ILE A 138 -17.15 19.59 -10.26
C ILE A 138 -15.99 20.34 -9.58
N PRO A 139 -16.18 21.56 -9.04
CA PRO A 139 -15.09 22.38 -8.52
C PRO A 139 -14.52 21.87 -7.19
N GLU A 140 -15.27 21.09 -6.42
CA GLU A 140 -14.82 20.52 -5.13
C GLU A 140 -13.95 19.27 -5.27
N ILE A 141 -13.80 18.71 -6.49
CA ILE A 141 -12.82 17.63 -6.72
C ILE A 141 -11.44 18.25 -6.88
N GLU A 142 -10.51 17.85 -6.00
CA GLU A 142 -9.10 18.25 -6.02
C GLU A 142 -8.21 17.14 -6.62
N GLY A 143 -8.68 15.88 -6.64
CA GLY A 143 -8.00 14.77 -7.30
C GLY A 143 -8.85 13.51 -7.46
N PHE A 144 -8.21 12.46 -7.97
CA PHE A 144 -8.78 11.12 -8.12
C PHE A 144 -7.90 10.12 -7.39
N ALA A 145 -8.50 9.18 -6.68
CA ALA A 145 -7.82 8.09 -6.00
C ALA A 145 -8.35 6.75 -6.51
N MET A 146 -7.46 5.78 -6.72
CA MET A 146 -7.83 4.42 -7.05
C MET A 146 -6.98 3.44 -6.28
N GLU A 147 -7.60 2.34 -5.86
CA GLU A 147 -6.93 1.20 -5.26
C GLU A 147 -7.40 -0.08 -5.95
N ILE A 148 -6.47 -0.75 -6.62
CA ILE A 148 -6.75 -1.89 -7.51
C ILE A 148 -5.89 -3.08 -7.10
N SER A 149 -6.52 -4.18 -6.67
CA SER A 149 -5.84 -5.46 -6.49
C SER A 149 -5.72 -6.20 -7.81
N HIS A 150 -4.61 -6.92 -7.98
CA HIS A 150 -4.47 -7.97 -8.97
C HIS A 150 -3.63 -9.12 -8.38
N HIS A 151 -3.57 -10.27 -9.05
CA HIS A 151 -2.85 -11.43 -8.55
C HIS A 151 -1.47 -11.61 -9.20
N VAL A 152 -0.52 -12.07 -8.39
CA VAL A 152 0.82 -12.48 -8.81
C VAL A 152 1.00 -13.96 -8.47
N ARG A 153 1.07 -14.79 -9.52
CA ARG A 153 1.39 -16.22 -9.42
C ARG A 153 2.90 -16.45 -9.51
N GLY A 154 3.42 -17.32 -8.67
CA GLY A 154 4.85 -17.65 -8.61
C GLY A 154 5.06 -19.00 -7.93
N LYS A 155 6.27 -19.19 -7.38
CA LYS A 155 6.59 -20.38 -6.58
C LYS A 155 7.27 -19.98 -5.28
N ALA A 156 6.80 -20.55 -4.18
CA ALA A 156 7.50 -20.54 -2.91
C ALA A 156 7.80 -22.00 -2.53
N MET A 157 9.07 -22.31 -2.22
CA MET A 157 9.50 -23.68 -1.85
C MET A 157 9.05 -24.78 -2.83
N GLY A 158 9.00 -24.46 -4.13
CA GLY A 158 8.56 -25.38 -5.19
C GLY A 158 7.03 -25.56 -5.32
N MET A 159 6.25 -25.09 -4.34
CA MET A 159 4.79 -25.04 -4.43
C MET A 159 4.37 -23.82 -5.25
N LYS A 160 3.32 -23.98 -6.08
CA LYS A 160 2.69 -22.85 -6.77
C LYS A 160 1.96 -22.01 -5.74
N MET A 161 2.26 -20.72 -5.72
CA MET A 161 1.58 -19.73 -4.89
C MET A 161 0.95 -18.68 -5.79
N GLU A 162 -0.17 -18.13 -5.35
CA GLU A 162 -0.79 -16.93 -5.90
C GLU A 162 -1.06 -15.99 -4.73
N ARG A 163 -0.73 -14.71 -4.90
CA ARG A 163 -0.89 -13.69 -3.87
C ARG A 163 -1.38 -12.39 -4.49
N PRO A 164 -2.12 -11.55 -3.76
CA PRO A 164 -2.45 -10.21 -4.21
C PRO A 164 -1.22 -9.31 -4.33
N GLU A 165 -1.39 -8.28 -5.15
CA GLU A 165 -0.51 -7.11 -5.25
C GLU A 165 -1.39 -5.87 -5.52
N ASN A 166 -1.49 -5.02 -4.51
CA ASN A 166 -2.40 -3.89 -4.42
C ASN A 166 -1.71 -2.61 -4.92
N LEU A 167 -2.30 -1.96 -5.92
CA LEU A 167 -1.81 -0.71 -6.49
C LEU A 167 -2.69 0.44 -6.04
N VAL A 168 -2.09 1.45 -5.40
CA VAL A 168 -2.75 2.72 -5.10
C VAL A 168 -2.23 3.80 -6.03
N PHE A 169 -3.11 4.57 -6.64
CA PHE A 169 -2.77 5.76 -7.42
C PHE A 169 -3.62 6.94 -6.99
N VAL A 170 -2.98 8.03 -6.56
CA VAL A 170 -3.66 9.28 -6.22
C VAL A 170 -3.11 10.39 -7.11
N LEU A 171 -3.99 11.04 -7.86
CA LEU A 171 -3.63 11.98 -8.91
C LEU A 171 -4.37 13.32 -8.72
N PRO A 172 -3.66 14.45 -8.56
CA PRO A 172 -4.26 15.78 -8.57
C PRO A 172 -5.09 16.02 -9.85
N LYS A 173 -6.17 16.78 -9.75
CA LYS A 173 -7.13 16.95 -10.86
C LYS A 173 -6.51 17.61 -12.10
N ASP A 174 -5.58 18.54 -11.93
CA ASP A 174 -4.84 19.15 -13.05
C ASP A 174 -3.91 18.14 -13.74
N ALA A 175 -3.28 17.26 -12.96
CA ALA A 175 -2.46 16.17 -13.46
C ALA A 175 -3.33 15.12 -14.18
N ALA A 176 -4.51 14.78 -13.66
CA ALA A 176 -5.49 13.93 -14.34
C ALA A 176 -5.93 14.50 -15.69
N LEU A 177 -6.22 15.81 -15.74
CA LEU A 177 -6.52 16.51 -16.99
C LEU A 177 -5.33 16.48 -17.97
N ARG A 178 -4.09 16.66 -17.49
CA ARG A 178 -2.89 16.57 -18.34
C ARG A 178 -2.58 15.15 -18.82
N LEU A 179 -2.85 14.14 -18.00
CA LEU A 179 -2.69 12.72 -18.33
C LEU A 179 -3.64 12.31 -19.46
N VAL A 180 -4.93 12.66 -19.34
CA VAL A 180 -5.96 12.37 -20.34
C VAL A 180 -5.71 13.16 -21.64
N ASN A 181 -5.49 14.47 -21.54
CA ASN A 181 -5.32 15.33 -22.73
C ASN A 181 -3.88 15.30 -23.30
N GLY A 182 -2.96 14.55 -22.70
CA GLY A 182 -1.55 14.48 -23.08
C GLY A 182 -1.38 13.91 -24.49
N LYS A 183 -0.67 14.66 -25.35
CA LYS A 183 -0.47 14.32 -26.76
C LYS A 183 0.78 13.47 -27.01
N THR A 184 1.76 13.56 -26.12
CA THR A 184 2.98 12.77 -26.15
C THR A 184 3.08 11.88 -24.92
N GLU A 185 3.87 10.82 -25.01
CA GLU A 185 4.19 9.94 -23.87
C GLU A 185 4.87 10.73 -22.74
N ASN A 186 5.70 11.72 -23.07
CA ASN A 186 6.36 12.59 -22.09
C ASN A 186 5.37 13.48 -21.32
N ASP A 187 4.35 14.03 -21.98
CA ASP A 187 3.30 14.83 -21.30
C ASP A 187 2.56 13.96 -20.26
N ARG A 188 2.23 12.72 -20.65
CA ARG A 188 1.56 11.74 -19.80
C ARG A 188 2.46 11.26 -18.66
N GLN A 189 3.74 11.02 -18.94
CA GLN A 189 4.73 10.63 -17.94
C GLN A 189 4.90 11.72 -16.89
N ALA A 190 5.01 12.99 -17.29
CA ALA A 190 5.08 14.12 -16.37
C ALA A 190 3.83 14.20 -15.49
N ALA A 191 2.64 14.04 -16.09
CA ALA A 191 1.38 14.01 -15.33
C ALA A 191 1.29 12.86 -14.32
N VAL A 192 1.78 11.66 -14.65
CA VAL A 192 1.86 10.53 -13.69
C VAL A 192 2.84 10.80 -12.54
N LEU A 193 3.95 11.49 -12.81
CA LEU A 193 4.97 11.83 -11.80
C LEU A 193 4.52 12.94 -10.82
N ASP A 194 3.50 13.72 -11.17
CA ASP A 194 2.85 14.66 -10.24
C ASP A 194 1.83 13.95 -9.29
N GLY A 195 1.51 12.69 -9.57
CA GLY A 195 0.72 11.83 -8.70
C GLY A 195 1.55 11.07 -7.66
N GLN A 196 0.87 10.38 -6.75
CA GLN A 196 1.46 9.44 -5.81
C GLN A 196 1.05 8.02 -6.21
N PHE A 197 2.02 7.13 -6.35
CA PHE A 197 1.80 5.72 -6.69
C PHE A 197 2.39 4.83 -5.61
N PHE A 198 1.68 3.76 -5.24
CA PHE A 198 2.12 2.78 -4.26
C PHE A 198 1.84 1.36 -4.74
N ILE A 199 2.67 0.42 -4.33
CA ILE A 199 2.44 -1.02 -4.51
C ILE A 199 2.60 -1.68 -3.14
N ASN A 200 1.54 -2.32 -2.63
CA ASN A 200 1.44 -2.83 -1.26
C ASN A 200 1.85 -1.76 -0.21
N GLY A 201 1.30 -0.55 -0.34
CA GLY A 201 1.63 0.58 0.55
C GLY A 201 3.08 1.10 0.49
N GLU A 202 3.94 0.55 -0.36
CA GLU A 202 5.29 1.08 -0.62
C GLU A 202 5.25 2.15 -1.73
N PRO A 203 5.82 3.34 -1.53
CA PRO A 203 5.95 4.34 -2.60
C PRO A 203 6.69 3.78 -3.81
N PHE A 204 6.14 4.00 -4.99
CA PHE A 204 6.63 3.50 -6.26
C PHE A 204 6.65 4.62 -7.31
N VAL A 205 7.64 4.61 -8.21
CA VAL A 205 7.70 5.56 -9.33
C VAL A 205 7.27 4.85 -10.59
N LEU A 206 6.08 5.18 -11.09
CA LEU A 206 5.54 4.57 -12.30
C LEU A 206 6.10 5.23 -13.56
N TYR A 207 6.82 4.45 -14.35
CA TYR A 207 7.24 4.82 -15.70
C TYR A 207 6.33 4.17 -16.74
N LEU A 208 5.89 4.97 -17.72
CA LEU A 208 4.98 4.55 -18.79
C LEU A 208 5.66 3.70 -19.88
N SER A 209 6.99 3.69 -19.91
CA SER A 209 7.80 2.82 -20.77
C SER A 209 9.20 2.59 -20.19
N ASP A 210 9.87 1.52 -20.65
CA ASP A 210 11.29 1.26 -20.39
C ASP A 210 12.18 2.45 -20.79
N ARG A 211 11.79 3.18 -21.84
CA ARG A 211 12.53 4.35 -22.30
C ARG A 211 12.48 5.45 -21.26
N ALA A 212 11.30 5.76 -20.72
CA ALA A 212 11.16 6.78 -19.68
C ALA A 212 11.97 6.41 -18.42
N ALA A 213 11.93 5.14 -18.00
CA ALA A 213 12.73 4.63 -16.88
C ALA A 213 14.25 4.76 -17.13
N GLN A 214 14.72 4.39 -18.33
CA GLN A 214 16.13 4.53 -18.72
C GLN A 214 16.58 5.98 -18.84
N GLU A 215 15.71 6.89 -19.29
CA GLU A 215 16.02 8.31 -19.44
C GLU A 215 16.16 8.98 -18.07
N ALA A 216 15.27 8.69 -17.13
CA ALA A 216 15.38 9.12 -15.74
C ALA A 216 16.69 8.61 -15.08
N ALA A 217 16.98 7.30 -15.20
CA ALA A 217 18.20 6.71 -14.64
C ALA A 217 19.49 7.33 -15.21
N ARG A 218 19.49 7.79 -16.48
CA ARG A 218 20.62 8.51 -17.07
C ARG A 218 20.78 9.92 -16.52
N ILE A 219 19.68 10.63 -16.27
CA ILE A 219 19.70 11.97 -15.66
C ILE A 219 20.22 11.88 -14.23
N ASP A 220 19.75 10.91 -13.44
CA ASP A 220 20.24 10.67 -12.08
C ASP A 220 21.74 10.32 -12.04
N ALA A 221 22.21 9.48 -12.97
CA ALA A 221 23.63 9.17 -13.09
C ALA A 221 24.49 10.39 -13.49
N GLN A 222 24.00 11.25 -14.39
CA GLN A 222 24.70 12.48 -14.78
C GLN A 222 24.74 13.53 -13.64
N ASN A 223 23.74 13.53 -12.77
CA ASN A 223 23.70 14.39 -11.59
C ASN A 223 24.61 13.91 -10.43
N GLN A 224 25.25 12.73 -10.56
CA GLN A 224 26.08 12.12 -9.51
C GLN A 224 27.60 12.14 -9.80
N ASP A 225 28.07 12.78 -10.87
CA ASP A 225 29.49 12.77 -11.27
C ASP A 225 30.34 13.82 -10.49
N PRO A 226 31.46 13.45 -9.82
CA PRO A 226 32.14 14.32 -8.85
C PRO A 226 33.18 15.27 -9.49
N ALA A 227 32.74 16.40 -10.03
CA ALA A 227 33.61 17.41 -10.67
C ALA A 227 33.88 18.66 -9.80
N ALA A 228 34.33 18.51 -8.55
CA ALA A 228 34.66 19.64 -7.66
C ALA A 228 35.92 19.44 -6.79
N SER A 229 37.02 18.96 -7.39
CA SER A 229 38.34 18.94 -6.74
C SER A 229 39.47 19.30 -7.72
N ARG A 230 39.61 20.59 -8.04
CA ARG A 230 40.92 21.20 -8.37
C ARG A 230 40.90 22.71 -8.21
N ASP A 231 41.75 23.13 -7.27
CA ASP A 231 42.31 24.45 -7.02
C ASP A 231 42.24 25.47 -8.18
N SER A 232 41.77 26.67 -7.87
CA SER A 232 42.10 27.90 -8.61
C SER A 232 41.98 29.12 -7.69
N SER A 233 42.99 29.30 -6.85
CA SER A 233 43.24 30.56 -6.14
C SER A 233 43.24 31.79 -7.07
N ARG A 234 42.33 32.76 -6.86
CA ARG A 234 42.56 34.15 -7.31
C ARG A 234 41.85 35.22 -6.45
N LYS A 235 42.66 36.18 -5.99
CA LYS A 235 42.26 37.35 -5.17
C LYS A 235 41.60 38.45 -5.99
N SER A 236 40.52 39.06 -5.48
CA SER A 236 40.29 40.53 -5.38
C SER A 236 38.99 40.74 -4.56
N LYS A 237 38.96 41.43 -3.40
CA LYS A 237 38.92 42.90 -3.19
C LYS A 237 37.82 43.59 -4.02
N SER A 238 36.90 44.41 -3.46
CA SER A 238 36.78 45.06 -2.14
C SER A 238 35.30 45.32 -1.78
N SER A 239 34.87 45.32 -0.51
CA SER A 239 34.56 46.50 0.36
C SER A 239 33.35 47.38 -0.10
N LYS A 240 32.52 48.00 0.75
CA LYS A 240 32.31 47.96 2.23
C LYS A 240 30.92 48.57 2.57
N ALA A 241 30.41 48.22 3.75
CA ALA A 241 29.46 48.87 4.70
C ALA A 241 28.91 50.30 4.41
N ALA A 242 27.78 50.78 4.95
CA ALA A 242 27.07 50.49 6.22
C ALA A 242 25.57 50.97 6.14
N GLU A 243 24.72 51.13 7.17
CA GLU A 243 24.84 50.97 8.64
C GLU A 243 23.49 50.67 9.36
N SER A 244 23.54 49.80 10.37
CA SER A 244 22.76 49.63 11.62
C SER A 244 21.44 50.38 11.95
N THR A 245 20.45 49.63 12.49
CA THR A 245 19.85 49.93 13.82
C THR A 245 19.36 48.63 14.51
N ALA A 246 19.62 48.48 15.82
CA ALA A 246 19.19 47.34 16.67
C ALA A 246 18.08 47.80 17.66
N ALA A 247 17.40 47.00 18.51
CA ALA A 247 17.52 45.63 19.04
C ALA A 247 16.12 45.22 19.64
N PRO A 248 15.89 44.15 20.44
CA PRO A 248 16.77 43.06 20.87
C PRO A 248 16.20 41.63 20.65
N ARG A 249 16.89 40.62 21.21
CA ARG A 249 16.79 39.19 20.91
C ARG A 249 15.81 38.41 21.81
N ALA A 250 15.25 37.33 21.26
CA ALA A 250 15.07 36.07 21.98
C ALA A 250 15.99 35.02 21.34
N PHE A 251 16.62 34.15 22.13
CA PHE A 251 17.54 33.12 21.62
C PHE A 251 16.77 31.84 21.25
N PRO A 252 16.88 31.32 20.01
CA PRO A 252 16.59 29.92 19.74
C PRO A 252 17.68 29.05 20.36
N ARG A 253 17.28 27.94 20.98
CA ARG A 253 18.18 26.86 21.40
C ARG A 253 18.99 26.40 20.17
N MET A 254 20.31 26.35 20.26
CA MET A 254 21.11 25.64 19.26
C MET A 254 20.86 24.15 19.44
N THR A 255 19.97 23.57 18.63
CA THR A 255 20.06 22.15 18.30
C THR A 255 21.41 21.91 17.62
N PRO A 256 22.18 20.86 17.99
CA PRO A 256 23.32 20.45 17.20
C PRO A 256 22.89 20.24 15.74
N PRO A 257 23.75 20.54 14.74
CA PRO A 257 23.46 20.14 13.38
C PRO A 257 23.31 18.62 13.35
N GLU A 258 22.18 18.15 12.82
CA GLU A 258 21.93 16.74 12.59
C GLU A 258 23.07 16.19 11.72
N PRO A 259 23.69 15.05 12.09
CA PRO A 259 24.74 14.46 11.26
C PRO A 259 24.16 14.16 9.87
N PRO A 260 24.95 14.31 8.79
CA PRO A 260 24.46 14.03 7.44
C PRO A 260 23.90 12.61 7.40
N PRO A 261 22.74 12.39 6.74
CA PRO A 261 22.12 11.08 6.69
C PRO A 261 23.11 10.05 6.16
N ALA A 262 23.23 8.94 6.87
CA ALA A 262 24.14 7.86 6.48
C ALA A 262 23.84 7.43 5.03
N PRO A 263 24.86 7.07 4.23
CA PRO A 263 24.62 6.58 2.88
C PRO A 263 23.65 5.38 2.94
N PRO A 264 22.70 5.27 1.98
CA PRO A 264 21.72 4.19 1.99
C PRO A 264 22.38 2.81 2.11
N ARG A 265 21.80 1.93 2.94
CA ARG A 265 22.21 0.53 3.07
C ARG A 265 22.18 -0.12 1.69
N ASP A 266 23.24 -0.87 1.35
CA ASP A 266 23.18 -1.76 0.18
C ASP A 266 22.23 -2.93 0.51
N THR A 267 21.03 -2.88 -0.06
CA THR A 267 20.01 -3.94 0.06
C THR A 267 19.94 -4.82 -1.20
N SER A 268 21.02 -4.88 -1.98
CA SER A 268 21.14 -5.84 -3.09
C SER A 268 21.09 -7.29 -2.59
N ALA A 269 20.66 -8.21 -3.45
CA ALA A 269 20.61 -9.63 -3.11
C ALA A 269 21.99 -10.19 -2.69
N GLU A 270 23.07 -9.66 -3.26
CA GLU A 270 24.46 -10.04 -2.93
C GLU A 270 24.86 -9.54 -1.53
N ALA A 271 24.52 -8.30 -1.19
CA ALA A 271 24.75 -7.76 0.16
C ALA A 271 23.93 -8.50 1.22
N LEU A 272 22.63 -8.71 0.99
CA LEU A 272 21.76 -9.46 1.91
C LEU A 272 22.22 -10.91 2.12
N ALA A 273 22.64 -11.60 1.06
CA ALA A 273 23.18 -12.95 1.16
C ALA A 273 24.50 -13.01 1.97
N LYS A 274 25.35 -12.00 1.83
CA LYS A 274 26.59 -11.85 2.63
C LYS A 274 26.29 -11.59 4.11
N THR A 275 25.31 -10.73 4.41
CA THR A 275 24.87 -10.49 5.79
C THR A 275 24.24 -11.75 6.37
N GLN A 276 23.33 -12.43 5.65
CA GLN A 276 22.74 -13.71 6.06
C GLN A 276 23.81 -14.73 6.44
N ALA A 277 24.81 -14.95 5.58
CA ALA A 277 25.90 -15.88 5.82
C ALA A 277 26.73 -15.53 7.08
N SER A 278 26.78 -14.25 7.45
CA SER A 278 27.51 -13.78 8.64
C SER A 278 26.78 -14.10 9.95
N TYR A 279 25.44 -14.12 9.94
CA TYR A 279 24.63 -14.46 11.13
C TYR A 279 24.07 -15.87 11.15
N GLN A 280 24.17 -16.64 10.07
CA GLN A 280 23.52 -17.95 9.95
C GLN A 280 23.67 -18.83 11.21
N LYS A 281 24.88 -18.94 11.77
CA LYS A 281 25.14 -19.75 12.99
C LYS A 281 24.38 -19.28 14.24
N VAL A 282 24.20 -17.97 14.42
CA VAL A 282 23.44 -17.44 15.57
C VAL A 282 21.95 -17.51 15.28
N THR A 283 21.52 -17.30 14.05
CA THR A 283 20.14 -17.48 13.60
C THR A 283 19.68 -18.93 13.74
N ASP A 284 20.50 -19.92 13.37
CA ASP A 284 20.24 -21.35 13.56
C ASP A 284 20.07 -21.70 15.06
N LEU A 285 20.85 -21.06 15.92
CA LEU A 285 20.78 -21.24 17.38
C LEU A 285 19.50 -20.60 17.96
N VAL A 286 19.16 -19.40 17.52
CA VAL A 286 17.91 -18.69 17.86
C VAL A 286 16.70 -19.54 17.48
N VAL A 287 16.66 -20.06 16.25
CA VAL A 287 15.59 -20.97 15.81
C VAL A 287 15.52 -22.17 16.74
N LYS A 288 16.63 -22.88 16.95
CA LYS A 288 16.67 -24.10 17.76
C LYS A 288 16.24 -23.89 19.21
N GLU A 289 16.61 -22.78 19.84
CA GLU A 289 16.35 -22.56 21.28
C GLU A 289 15.02 -21.86 21.56
N ILE A 290 14.46 -21.11 20.60
CA ILE A 290 13.23 -20.33 20.77
C ILE A 290 12.01 -20.99 20.09
N ASP A 291 12.18 -21.99 19.21
CA ASP A 291 11.07 -22.65 18.47
C ASP A 291 9.88 -23.09 19.35
N ALA A 292 10.15 -23.62 20.54
CA ALA A 292 9.12 -24.05 21.49
C ALA A 292 8.17 -22.90 21.95
N GLN A 293 8.61 -21.65 21.83
CA GLN A 293 7.84 -20.44 22.14
C GLN A 293 7.38 -19.70 20.88
N ALA A 294 8.19 -19.71 19.81
CA ALA A 294 7.94 -18.94 18.58
C ALA A 294 7.13 -19.69 17.51
N HIS A 295 7.08 -21.02 17.57
CA HIS A 295 6.44 -21.86 16.55
C HIS A 295 6.94 -21.51 15.14
N PHE A 296 8.25 -21.63 14.92
CA PHE A 296 8.87 -21.23 13.65
C PHE A 296 8.35 -22.11 12.51
N VAL A 297 8.14 -21.48 11.36
CA VAL A 297 7.63 -22.14 10.17
C VAL A 297 8.75 -22.97 9.54
N ALA A 298 8.73 -24.28 9.74
CA ALA A 298 9.81 -25.18 9.32
C ALA A 298 10.14 -25.17 7.79
N TYR A 299 9.22 -24.69 6.94
CA TYR A 299 9.45 -24.51 5.50
C TYR A 299 9.97 -23.12 5.12
N ALA A 300 10.01 -22.16 6.04
CA ALA A 300 10.42 -20.77 5.83
C ALA A 300 11.52 -20.39 6.85
N PRO A 301 12.77 -20.80 6.62
CA PRO A 301 13.89 -20.48 7.51
C PRO A 301 14.15 -18.95 7.53
N PRO A 302 14.65 -18.38 8.65
CA PRO A 302 14.83 -16.94 8.74
C PRO A 302 15.84 -16.39 7.74
N ALA A 303 15.52 -15.24 7.15
CA ALA A 303 16.23 -14.67 6.01
C ALA A 303 16.43 -13.15 6.14
N MET A 304 17.52 -12.65 5.57
CA MET A 304 17.73 -11.21 5.37
C MET A 304 16.87 -10.70 4.21
N VAL A 305 15.93 -9.80 4.50
CA VAL A 305 15.01 -9.20 3.53
C VAL A 305 15.25 -7.69 3.39
N ALA A 306 14.99 -7.14 2.20
CA ALA A 306 14.97 -5.70 1.99
C ALA A 306 13.58 -5.14 2.32
N PHE A 307 13.51 -4.13 3.18
CA PHE A 307 12.28 -3.37 3.45
C PHE A 307 12.59 -1.89 3.69
N ARG A 308 11.90 -0.99 2.99
CA ARG A 308 12.07 0.48 3.10
C ARG A 308 13.54 0.98 3.09
N LYS A 309 14.36 0.44 2.19
CA LYS A 309 15.82 0.73 2.06
C LYS A 309 16.68 0.27 3.24
N GLY A 310 16.15 -0.59 4.12
CA GLY A 310 16.91 -1.27 5.16
C GLY A 310 16.93 -2.79 4.96
N ALA A 311 17.88 -3.46 5.60
CA ALA A 311 17.99 -4.91 5.69
C ALA A 311 17.42 -5.41 7.03
N TYR A 312 16.49 -6.35 7.01
CA TYR A 312 15.88 -6.92 8.21
C TYR A 312 16.11 -8.42 8.26
N LEU A 313 16.44 -8.95 9.44
CA LEU A 313 16.39 -10.40 9.67
C LEU A 313 14.94 -10.79 9.97
N GLU A 314 14.28 -11.45 9.03
CA GLU A 314 12.89 -11.88 9.15
C GLU A 314 12.79 -13.31 9.69
N PHE A 315 11.94 -13.48 10.71
CA PHE A 315 11.54 -14.78 11.24
C PHE A 315 10.09 -15.10 10.85
N SER A 316 9.85 -16.26 10.22
CA SER A 316 8.50 -16.75 9.92
C SER A 316 7.95 -17.59 11.09
N VAL A 317 6.81 -17.20 11.66
CA VAL A 317 6.20 -17.83 12.86
C VAL A 317 4.70 -18.08 12.69
N THR A 318 4.14 -19.05 13.41
CA THR A 318 2.69 -19.32 13.40
C THR A 318 2.04 -18.77 14.67
N THR A 319 1.09 -17.83 14.56
CA THR A 319 0.40 -17.27 15.72
C THR A 319 -0.99 -17.88 15.86
N THR A 320 -1.29 -18.45 17.03
CA THR A 320 -2.61 -19.04 17.33
C THR A 320 -3.30 -18.24 18.43
N LEU A 321 -4.42 -17.58 18.08
CA LEU A 321 -5.22 -16.78 19.01
C LEU A 321 -6.47 -17.55 19.47
N PRO A 322 -7.01 -17.29 20.68
CA PRO A 322 -8.25 -17.90 21.13
C PRO A 322 -9.44 -17.45 20.27
N ALA A 323 -10.50 -18.27 20.20
CA ALA A 323 -11.69 -17.94 19.39
C ALA A 323 -12.34 -16.58 19.75
N ALA A 324 -12.21 -16.14 21.00
CA ALA A 324 -12.68 -14.82 21.48
C ALA A 324 -11.91 -13.62 20.90
N ALA A 325 -10.68 -13.83 20.39
CA ALA A 325 -9.89 -12.80 19.72
C ALA A 325 -10.46 -12.43 18.33
N ALA A 326 -11.40 -13.20 17.79
CA ALA A 326 -12.07 -12.91 16.53
C ALA A 326 -12.64 -11.47 16.51
N GLY A 327 -12.40 -10.76 15.42
CA GLY A 327 -12.75 -9.36 15.28
C GLY A 327 -12.24 -8.76 13.98
N SER A 328 -11.90 -7.48 13.99
CA SER A 328 -11.22 -6.85 12.85
C SER A 328 -9.80 -7.38 12.68
N ARG A 329 -9.27 -7.34 11.45
CA ARG A 329 -7.87 -7.66 11.15
C ARG A 329 -6.88 -6.89 12.05
N TYR A 330 -7.19 -5.62 12.35
CA TYR A 330 -6.41 -4.79 13.27
C TYR A 330 -6.43 -5.31 14.72
N LYS A 331 -7.59 -5.73 15.24
CA LYS A 331 -7.68 -6.36 16.58
C LYS A 331 -6.87 -7.65 16.63
N MET A 332 -7.01 -8.50 15.62
CA MET A 332 -6.28 -9.76 15.55
C MET A 332 -4.77 -9.54 15.42
N ALA A 333 -4.31 -8.58 14.61
CA ALA A 333 -2.90 -8.21 14.50
C ALA A 333 -2.34 -7.62 15.81
N ALA A 334 -3.10 -6.78 16.52
CA ALA A 334 -2.71 -6.25 17.83
C ALA A 334 -2.58 -7.34 18.89
N LEU A 335 -3.54 -8.28 18.95
CA LEU A 335 -3.47 -9.43 19.86
C LEU A 335 -2.35 -10.40 19.46
N ALA A 336 -2.11 -10.63 18.16
CA ALA A 336 -0.97 -11.42 17.69
C ALA A 336 0.38 -10.81 18.07
N PHE A 337 0.47 -9.48 18.11
CA PHE A 337 1.64 -8.82 18.67
C PHE A 337 1.75 -9.07 20.18
N ASP A 338 0.72 -8.75 20.95
CA ASP A 338 0.83 -8.72 22.41
C ASP A 338 0.92 -10.14 23.03
N ASP A 339 0.09 -11.08 22.58
CA ASP A 339 0.04 -12.47 23.06
C ASP A 339 1.24 -13.31 22.58
N HIS A 340 1.94 -12.91 21.51
CA HIS A 340 2.99 -13.72 20.88
C HIS A 340 4.25 -12.92 20.50
N ILE A 341 4.22 -12.09 19.46
CA ILE A 341 5.45 -11.49 18.89
C ILE A 341 6.23 -10.67 19.92
N GLY A 342 5.55 -9.85 20.72
CA GLY A 342 6.14 -8.99 21.76
C GLY A 342 6.90 -9.77 22.84
N HIS A 343 6.55 -11.03 23.09
CA HIS A 343 7.25 -11.93 23.99
C HIS A 343 8.53 -12.52 23.37
N LEU A 344 8.60 -12.66 22.04
CA LEU A 344 9.77 -13.19 21.32
C LEU A 344 10.92 -12.17 21.19
N LEU A 345 10.60 -10.87 21.20
CA LEU A 345 11.58 -9.82 20.91
C LEU A 345 12.78 -9.80 21.85
N ARG A 346 12.56 -9.84 23.18
CA ARG A 346 13.68 -9.83 24.14
C ARG A 346 14.52 -11.12 24.10
N PRO A 347 13.92 -12.33 24.08
CA PRO A 347 14.65 -13.58 23.83
C PRO A 347 15.50 -13.55 22.55
N VAL A 348 14.98 -13.06 21.43
CA VAL A 348 15.72 -12.98 20.17
C VAL A 348 16.83 -11.92 20.24
N MET A 349 16.55 -10.72 20.73
CA MET A 349 17.55 -9.64 20.85
C MET A 349 18.73 -10.00 21.76
N ALA A 350 18.54 -10.89 22.73
CA ALA A 350 19.60 -11.40 23.59
C ALA A 350 20.75 -12.09 22.82
N TYR A 351 20.53 -12.55 21.58
CA TYR A 351 21.55 -13.12 20.71
C TYR A 351 22.24 -12.08 19.82
N TYR A 352 21.53 -11.01 19.42
CA TYR A 352 22.02 -9.97 18.51
C TYR A 352 22.49 -8.74 19.30
N LYS A 353 23.72 -8.78 19.83
CA LYS A 353 24.29 -7.71 20.68
C LYS A 353 25.23 -6.79 19.92
N GLY A 354 25.35 -5.55 20.39
CA GLY A 354 26.25 -4.54 19.82
C GLY A 354 25.67 -3.83 18.60
N GLU A 355 26.57 -3.26 17.78
CA GLU A 355 26.22 -2.71 16.47
C GLU A 355 25.94 -3.83 15.48
N LEU A 356 24.83 -3.70 14.74
CA LEU A 356 24.39 -4.65 13.73
C LEU A 356 24.62 -4.03 12.34
N ASP A 357 25.14 -4.82 11.40
CA ASP A 357 25.29 -4.47 9.99
C ASP A 357 23.99 -4.65 9.17
N PHE A 358 22.88 -4.93 9.84
CA PHE A 358 21.50 -4.84 9.34
C PHE A 358 20.68 -3.79 10.14
N ASP A 359 19.49 -3.43 9.66
CA ASP A 359 18.66 -2.34 10.20
C ASP A 359 17.71 -2.78 11.32
N GLY A 360 17.24 -4.02 11.33
CA GLY A 360 16.29 -4.49 12.34
C GLY A 360 15.91 -5.96 12.25
N ILE A 361 14.93 -6.36 13.05
CA ILE A 361 14.36 -7.70 13.05
C ILE A 361 12.90 -7.60 12.59
N ALA A 362 12.48 -8.56 11.78
CA ALA A 362 11.10 -8.69 11.34
C ALA A 362 10.48 -10.02 11.81
N PHE A 363 9.17 -10.02 12.02
CA PHE A 363 8.39 -11.23 12.23
C PHE A 363 7.25 -11.27 11.21
N SER A 364 7.22 -12.28 10.36
CA SER A 364 6.09 -12.58 9.47
C SER A 364 5.26 -13.70 10.11
N THR A 365 3.96 -13.52 10.25
CA THR A 365 3.09 -14.51 10.88
C THR A 365 1.73 -14.66 10.22
N THR A 366 1.28 -15.91 10.09
CA THR A 366 -0.11 -16.23 9.79
C THR A 366 -0.87 -16.39 11.10
N ILE A 367 -1.98 -15.67 11.25
CA ILE A 367 -2.88 -15.76 12.40
C ILE A 367 -3.90 -16.87 12.17
N HIS A 368 -4.02 -17.78 13.13
CA HIS A 368 -5.08 -18.78 13.21
C HIS A 368 -5.93 -18.60 14.46
N LEU A 369 -7.24 -18.81 14.36
CA LEU A 369 -8.15 -18.83 15.50
C LEU A 369 -8.39 -20.27 15.95
N GLN A 370 -8.32 -20.51 17.27
CA GLN A 370 -8.67 -21.81 17.87
C GLN A 370 -10.12 -22.20 17.53
N ASP A 371 -10.37 -23.52 17.52
CA ASP A 371 -11.65 -24.18 17.23
C ASP A 371 -12.27 -23.97 15.82
N LYS A 372 -11.55 -23.34 14.88
CA LYS A 372 -11.92 -23.35 13.45
C LYS A 372 -11.14 -24.41 12.65
N VAL A 373 -11.86 -25.12 11.77
CA VAL A 373 -11.25 -26.13 10.88
C VAL A 373 -10.32 -25.42 9.89
N PRO A 374 -9.07 -25.89 9.67
CA PRO A 374 -8.03 -25.17 8.90
C PRO A 374 -8.32 -24.99 7.40
N ALA A 375 -9.49 -25.42 6.91
CA ALA A 375 -9.93 -25.28 5.53
C ALA A 375 -10.99 -24.17 5.32
N SER A 376 -11.40 -23.43 6.36
CA SER A 376 -12.45 -22.41 6.24
C SER A 376 -12.15 -21.09 6.98
N GLN A 377 -11.78 -20.09 6.17
CA GLN A 377 -11.85 -18.63 6.41
C GLN A 377 -10.85 -17.98 7.40
N GLY A 378 -10.19 -16.91 6.93
CA GLY A 378 -9.72 -15.80 7.77
C GLY A 378 -8.30 -15.92 8.32
N ASN A 379 -7.34 -16.41 7.54
CA ASN A 379 -5.92 -16.31 7.87
C ASN A 379 -5.41 -14.92 7.49
N GLU A 380 -5.17 -14.04 8.46
CA GLU A 380 -4.44 -12.78 8.22
C GLU A 380 -2.94 -13.07 8.23
N ALA A 381 -2.22 -12.62 7.21
CA ALA A 381 -0.76 -12.55 7.23
C ALA A 381 -0.36 -11.18 7.81
N VAL A 382 0.47 -11.17 8.84
CA VAL A 382 0.89 -9.94 9.53
C VAL A 382 2.41 -9.91 9.64
N GLU A 383 3.01 -8.80 9.21
CA GLU A 383 4.46 -8.63 9.15
C GLU A 383 4.85 -7.43 10.03
N PHE A 384 5.71 -7.65 11.02
CA PHE A 384 6.15 -6.62 11.95
C PHE A 384 7.64 -6.33 11.74
N PHE A 385 7.97 -5.18 11.16
CA PHE A 385 9.35 -4.73 10.96
C PHE A 385 9.76 -3.76 12.07
N PHE A 386 10.68 -4.19 12.94
CA PHE A 386 11.16 -3.41 14.08
C PHE A 386 12.58 -2.88 13.82
N PRO A 387 12.79 -1.56 13.73
CA PRO A 387 14.14 -0.99 13.64
C PRO A 387 14.97 -1.32 14.88
N THR A 388 16.29 -1.49 14.72
CA THR A 388 17.22 -1.82 15.82
C THR A 388 17.13 -0.81 16.97
N THR A 389 16.93 0.47 16.69
CA THR A 389 16.74 1.52 17.71
C THR A 389 15.52 1.26 18.59
N ALA A 390 14.38 0.91 17.99
CA ALA A 390 13.16 0.58 18.71
C ALA A 390 13.30 -0.75 19.48
N LEU A 391 13.96 -1.74 18.89
CA LEU A 391 14.28 -3.02 19.54
C LEU A 391 15.15 -2.83 20.78
N ARG A 392 16.20 -2.00 20.73
CA ARG A 392 17.06 -1.70 21.90
C ARG A 392 16.28 -1.01 23.01
N CYS A 393 15.40 -0.07 22.68
CA CYS A 393 14.53 0.59 23.63
C CYS A 393 13.60 -0.41 24.34
N TYR A 394 13.00 -1.35 23.59
CA TYR A 394 12.12 -2.37 24.16
C TYR A 394 12.88 -3.45 24.95
N GLU A 395 14.08 -3.83 24.50
CA GLU A 395 15.04 -4.71 25.22
C GLU A 395 15.42 -4.12 26.58
N ALA A 396 15.69 -2.82 26.64
CA ALA A 396 16.08 -2.09 27.86
C ALA A 396 14.92 -1.78 28.83
N TYR A 397 13.66 -2.06 28.43
CA TYR A 397 12.43 -1.63 29.13
C TYR A 397 12.20 -0.10 29.15
N ASP A 398 12.87 0.65 28.27
CA ASP A 398 12.74 2.11 28.16
C ASP A 398 11.46 2.55 27.41
N CYS A 399 10.81 1.63 26.69
CA CYS A 399 9.50 1.86 26.05
C CYS A 399 8.52 0.70 26.21
N THR A 400 7.24 1.06 26.16
CA THR A 400 6.08 0.17 26.15
C THR A 400 5.89 -0.55 24.81
N GLY A 401 5.06 -1.60 24.78
CA GLY A 401 4.68 -2.30 23.55
C GLY A 401 4.05 -1.38 22.51
N GLN A 402 3.18 -0.44 22.93
CA GLN A 402 2.57 0.53 22.03
C GLN A 402 3.62 1.45 21.39
N GLN A 403 4.53 2.02 22.20
CA GLN A 403 5.61 2.88 21.68
C GLN A 403 6.59 2.15 20.76
N LEU A 404 6.76 0.84 20.93
CA LEU A 404 7.52 0.00 20.01
C LEU A 404 6.77 -0.17 18.67
N ILE A 405 5.46 -0.47 18.74
CA ILE A 405 4.59 -0.59 17.56
C ILE A 405 4.51 0.72 16.77
N ASP A 406 4.42 1.87 17.45
CA ASP A 406 4.40 3.20 16.83
C ASP A 406 5.69 3.51 16.05
N GLN A 407 6.82 2.92 16.48
CA GLN A 407 8.14 3.01 15.81
C GLN A 407 8.37 1.90 14.78
N ALA A 408 7.51 0.88 14.74
CA ALA A 408 7.58 -0.21 13.79
C ALA A 408 6.94 0.15 12.43
N SER A 409 7.10 -0.74 11.47
CA SER A 409 6.16 -0.85 10.35
C SER A 409 5.43 -2.17 10.47
N VAL A 410 4.12 -2.11 10.66
CA VAL A 410 3.26 -3.29 10.68
C VAL A 410 2.51 -3.35 9.36
N LEU A 411 2.55 -4.49 8.69
CA LEU A 411 1.77 -4.77 7.50
C LEU A 411 0.72 -5.84 7.80
N ILE A 412 -0.51 -5.70 7.30
CA ILE A 412 -1.51 -6.77 7.27
C ILE A 412 -1.79 -7.08 5.80
N ASN A 413 -1.51 -8.29 5.35
CA ASN A 413 -1.54 -8.72 3.95
C ASN A 413 -0.76 -7.76 3.02
N GLY A 414 0.33 -7.18 3.53
CA GLY A 414 1.15 -6.17 2.83
C GLY A 414 0.68 -4.72 2.96
N GLU A 415 -0.50 -4.43 3.51
CA GLU A 415 -0.97 -3.05 3.74
C GLU A 415 -0.38 -2.47 5.04
N ARG A 416 0.25 -1.30 5.00
CA ARG A 416 0.80 -0.67 6.23
C ARG A 416 -0.31 -0.14 7.13
N VAL A 417 -0.39 -0.68 8.35
CA VAL A 417 -1.38 -0.30 9.36
C VAL A 417 -0.74 0.44 10.53
N SER A 418 -1.59 1.00 11.39
CA SER A 418 -1.24 1.34 12.78
C SER A 418 -2.12 0.50 13.70
N LEU A 419 -1.59 0.06 14.85
CA LEU A 419 -2.31 -0.78 15.80
C LEU A 419 -2.45 -0.05 17.13
N ASP A 420 -3.62 -0.18 17.76
CA ASP A 420 -3.88 0.24 19.14
C ASP A 420 -4.02 -1.03 19.99
N LEU A 421 -2.99 -1.32 20.79
CA LEU A 421 -2.94 -2.53 21.61
C LEU A 421 -3.98 -2.48 22.73
N GLN A 422 -4.13 -1.33 23.40
CA GLN A 422 -5.07 -1.16 24.51
C GLN A 422 -6.53 -1.17 24.04
N GLY A 423 -6.80 -0.58 22.88
CA GLY A 423 -8.09 -0.65 22.20
C GLY A 423 -8.47 -2.07 21.77
N ALA A 424 -7.49 -2.91 21.39
CA ALA A 424 -7.72 -4.30 21.02
C ALA A 424 -8.11 -5.18 22.22
N GLU A 425 -7.44 -5.03 23.37
CA GLU A 425 -7.79 -5.72 24.62
C GLU A 425 -9.18 -5.33 25.15
N ALA A 426 -9.54 -4.04 25.08
CA ALA A 426 -10.80 -3.53 25.63
C ALA A 426 -12.04 -4.18 24.99
N GLY A 427 -11.93 -4.68 23.76
CA GLY A 427 -12.98 -5.39 23.03
C GLY A 427 -13.15 -6.88 23.38
N ASN A 428 -12.61 -7.35 24.52
CA ASN A 428 -12.77 -8.72 25.05
C ASN A 428 -13.51 -8.79 26.41
N ARG A 429 -14.05 -7.67 26.93
CA ARG A 429 -14.77 -7.62 28.23
C ARG A 429 -16.29 -7.59 28.08
#